data_AF-A0A4Q5TUM1-F1
#
_entry.id   AF-A0A4Q5TUM1-F1
#
_cell.length_a   1.000
_cell.length_b   1.000
_cell.length_c   1.000
_cell.angle_alpha   90.00
_cell.angle_beta   90.00
_cell.angle_gamma   90.00
#
_symmetry.space_group_name_H-M   'P 1'
#
loop_
_entity.id
_entity.type
_entity.pdbx_description
1 polymer ?
#
loop_
_entity_poly.entity_id
_entity_poly.type
_entity_poly.pdbx_seq_one_letter_code
_entity_poly.pdbx_strand_id
1 'polypeptide(L)' 'MVKKSSSSPDNPNRMLLRYAGLGAQLLAAIGLSVFVGVKADEWLGCSPLLTILLPLLVLGSTFYKLIRETGNKKLK' A
#
# COMPACT_ATOMS: atom_id res chain seq x y z
N MET A 1 21.42 29.41 -3.05
CA MET A 1 22.38 28.29 -2.94
C MET A 1 21.60 26.98 -2.97
N VAL A 2 21.54 26.30 -4.12
CA VAL A 2 20.85 25.01 -4.27
C VAL A 2 21.74 23.92 -3.68
N LYS A 3 21.34 23.35 -2.54
CA LYS A 3 22.07 22.26 -1.87
C LYS A 3 21.98 21.04 -2.77
N LYS A 4 23.09 20.76 -3.47
CA LYS A 4 23.34 19.59 -4.32
C LYS A 4 22.95 18.32 -3.55
N SER A 5 21.79 17.76 -3.89
CA SER A 5 21.37 16.44 -3.42
C SER A 5 22.38 15.45 -3.97
N SER A 6 23.23 14.95 -3.08
CA SER A 6 24.30 14.01 -3.32
C SER A 6 23.77 12.76 -4.03
N SER A 7 24.06 12.66 -5.32
CA SER A 7 24.08 11.40 -6.06
C SER A 7 25.22 10.55 -5.49
N SER A 8 24.92 9.78 -4.45
CA SER A 8 25.79 8.69 -3.99
C SER A 8 25.81 7.58 -5.04
N PRO A 9 26.94 6.86 -5.21
CA PRO A 9 27.09 5.83 -6.23
C PRO A 9 25.96 4.78 -6.10
N ASP A 10 25.44 4.32 -7.23
CA ASP A 10 24.41 3.29 -7.35
C ASP A 10 24.88 1.98 -6.72
N ASN A 11 24.76 1.89 -5.40
CA ASN A 11 25.16 0.73 -4.65
C ASN A 11 24.02 -0.30 -4.78
N PRO A 12 24.22 -1.44 -5.47
CA PRO A 12 23.15 -2.39 -5.78
C PRO A 12 22.41 -2.85 -4.52
N ASN A 13 23.14 -2.97 -3.40
CA ASN A 13 22.58 -3.29 -2.09
C ASN A 13 21.52 -2.28 -1.63
N ARG A 14 21.69 -0.99 -1.94
CA ARG A 14 20.75 0.07 -1.55
C ARG A 14 19.45 0.00 -2.37
N MET A 15 19.54 -0.44 -3.63
CA MET A 15 18.37 -0.68 -4.49
C MET A 15 17.58 -1.89 -3.97
N LEU A 16 18.28 -2.97 -3.60
CA LEU A 16 17.67 -4.16 -2.99
C LEU A 16 16.99 -3.84 -1.65
N LEU A 17 17.65 -3.07 -0.77
CA LEU A 17 17.08 -2.60 0.49
C LEU A 17 15.84 -1.73 0.28
N ARG A 18 15.83 -0.86 -0.73
CA ARG A 18 14.65 -0.07 -1.10
C ARG A 18 13.48 -0.95 -1.55
N TYR A 19 13.75 -1.94 -2.40
CA TYR A 19 12.72 -2.85 -2.87
C TYR A 19 12.19 -3.75 -1.75
N ALA A 20 13.08 -4.24 -0.88
CA ALA A 20 12.71 -4.97 0.33
C ALA A 20 11.85 -4.10 1.27
N GLY A 21 12.20 -2.82 1.44
CA GLY A 21 11.40 -1.86 2.23
C GLY A 21 10.01 -1.63 1.64
N LEU A 22 9.90 -1.48 0.32
CA LEU A 22 8.61 -1.36 -0.37
C LEU A 22 7.77 -2.64 -0.24
N GLY A 23 8.40 -3.81 -0.40
CA GLY A 23 7.75 -5.10 -0.20
C GLY A 23 7.26 -5.29 1.24
N ALA A 24 8.08 -4.92 2.23
CA ALA A 24 7.73 -4.96 3.64
C ALA A 24 6.57 -4.00 3.96
N GLN A 25 6.55 -2.81 3.35
CA GLN A 25 5.45 -1.86 3.49
C GLN A 25 4.14 -2.44 2.94
N LEU A 26 4.18 -3.13 1.79
CA LEU A 26 3.02 -3.80 1.21
C LEU A 26 2.54 -4.96 2.10
N LEU A 27 3.46 -5.80 2.58
CA LEU A 27 3.19 -6.91 3.50
C LEU A 27 2.56 -6.41 4.80
N ALA A 28 3.11 -5.35 5.39
CA ALA A 28 2.57 -4.73 6.60
C ALA A 28 1.17 -4.17 6.35
N ALA A 29 0.94 -3.49 5.23
CA ALA A 29 -0.38 -2.94 4.90
C ALA A 29 -1.44 -4.04 4.74
N ILE A 30 -1.10 -5.14 4.05
CA ILE A 30 -2.00 -6.29 3.88
C ILE A 30 -2.26 -6.97 5.21
N GLY A 31 -1.20 -7.29 5.97
CA GLY A 31 -1.31 -7.94 7.27
C GLY A 31 -2.15 -7.12 8.26
N LEU A 32 -1.94 -5.80 8.30
CA LEU A 32 -2.72 -4.90 9.15
C LEU A 32 -4.19 -4.84 8.71
N SER A 33 -4.45 -4.78 7.41
CA SER A 33 -5.82 -4.77 6.87
C SER A 33 -6.58 -6.06 7.20
N VAL A 34 -5.92 -7.22 7.12
CA VAL A 34 -6.51 -8.51 7.47
C VAL A 34 -6.74 -8.60 8.97
N PHE A 35 -5.75 -8.20 9.79
CA PHE A 35 -5.87 -8.24 11.25
C PHE A 35 -7.01 -7.34 11.77
N VAL A 36 -7.13 -6.12 11.22
CA VAL A 36 -8.25 -5.22 11.52
C VAL A 36 -9.58 -5.81 11.05
N GLY A 37 -9.60 -6.45 9.88
CA GLY A 37 -10.79 -7.12 9.34
C GLY A 37 -11.30 -8.25 10.24
N VAL A 38 -10.42 -9.16 10.66
CA VAL A 38 -10.76 -10.27 11.57
C VAL A 38 -11.28 -9.74 12.91
N LYS A 39 -10.59 -8.75 13.49
CA LYS A 39 -10.97 -8.21 14.79
C LYS A 39 -12.30 -7.42 14.74
N ALA A 40 -12.58 -6.74 13.63
CA ALA A 40 -13.86 -6.06 13.42
C ALA A 40 -15.01 -7.06 13.21
N ASP A 41 -14.76 -8.15 12.49
CA ASP A 41 -15.71 -9.23 12.23
C ASP A 41 -16.10 -9.95 13.54
N GLU A 42 -15.12 -10.25 14.41
CA GLU A 42 -15.37 -10.79 15.77
C GLU A 42 -16.17 -9.82 16.66
N TRP A 43 -15.93 -8.51 16.54
CA TRP A 43 -16.64 -7.50 17.35
C TRP A 43 -18.10 -7.29 16.91
N LEU A 44 -18.39 -7.47 15.62
CA LEU A 44 -19.72 -7.31 15.04
C LEU A 44 -20.56 -8.60 15.08
N GLY A 45 -19.95 -9.75 15.38
CA GLY A 45 -20.64 -11.04 15.51
C GLY A 45 -21.34 -11.51 14.23
N CYS A 46 -21.07 -10.88 13.10
CA CYS A 46 -21.53 -11.29 11.78
C CYS A 46 -20.45 -12.18 11.16
N SER A 47 -20.84 -13.32 10.57
CA SER A 47 -19.99 -14.25 9.81
C SER A 47 -18.84 -13.58 9.04
N PRO A 48 -17.72 -14.30 8.72
CA PRO A 48 -16.44 -13.82 8.17
C PRO A 48 -16.48 -13.22 6.76
N LEU A 49 -17.56 -12.54 6.42
CA LEU A 49 -17.72 -11.73 5.25
C LEU A 49 -16.91 -10.44 5.36
N LEU A 50 -16.78 -9.78 6.52
CA LEU A 50 -16.00 -8.53 6.60
C LEU A 50 -14.50 -8.79 6.43
N THR A 51 -14.01 -9.95 6.88
CA THR A 51 -12.62 -10.38 6.69
C THR A 51 -12.26 -10.54 5.20
N ILE A 52 -13.22 -10.92 4.35
CA ILE A 52 -13.05 -11.01 2.89
C ILE A 52 -13.40 -9.70 2.18
N LEU A 53 -14.41 -8.98 2.67
CA LEU A 53 -14.90 -7.76 2.08
C LEU A 53 -13.92 -6.59 2.29
N LEU A 54 -13.23 -6.50 3.44
CA LEU A 54 -12.26 -5.43 3.70
C LEU A 54 -11.07 -5.47 2.72
N PRO A 55 -10.35 -6.59 2.54
CA PRO A 55 -9.29 -6.69 1.56
C PRO A 55 -9.78 -6.39 0.15
N LEU A 56 -10.98 -6.86 -0.20
CA LEU A 56 -11.62 -6.60 -1.49
C LEU A 56 -11.92 -5.10 -1.69
N LEU A 57 -12.35 -4.40 -0.64
CA LEU A 57 -12.64 -2.96 -0.66
C LEU A 57 -11.34 -2.13 -0.68
N VAL A 58 -10.30 -2.53 0.06
CA VAL A 58 -8.98 -1.89 0.00
C VAL A 58 -8.40 -2.04 -1.40
N LEU A 59 -8.47 -3.24 -1.99
CA LEU A 59 -8.03 -3.50 -3.36
C LEU A 59 -8.83 -2.67 -4.36
N GLY A 60 -10.17 -2.66 -4.24
CA GLY A 60 -11.06 -1.82 -5.05
C GLY A 60 -10.76 -0.33 -4.92
N SER A 61 -10.47 0.16 -3.70
CA SER A 61 -10.10 1.56 -3.46
C SER A 61 -8.74 1.91 -4.07
N THR A 62 -7.80 0.96 -4.09
CA THR A 62 -6.48 1.11 -4.69
C THR A 62 -6.61 1.22 -6.20
N PHE A 63 -7.41 0.35 -6.82
CA PHE A 63 -7.74 0.44 -8.24
C PHE A 63 -8.51 1.71 -8.57
N TYR A 64 -9.49 2.11 -7.76
CA TYR A 64 -10.25 3.34 -7.95
C TYR A 64 -9.35 4.58 -7.88
N LYS A 65 -8.42 4.62 -6.90
CA LYS A 65 -7.40 5.67 -6.82
C LYS A 65 -6.49 5.67 -8.03
N LEU A 66 -5.98 4.52 -8.45
CA LEU A 66 -5.13 4.39 -9.64
C LEU A 66 -5.84 4.89 -10.90
N ILE A 67 -7.11 4.51 -11.09
CA ILE A 67 -7.93 4.95 -12.23
C ILE A 67 -8.18 6.46 -12.13
N ARG A 68 -8.52 6.99 -10.95
CA ARG A 68 -8.71 8.44 -10.76
C ARG A 68 -7.44 9.24 -10.97
N GLU A 69 -6.30 8.80 -10.41
CA GLU A 69 -5.01 9.49 -10.58
C GLU A 69 -4.53 9.43 -12.03
N THR A 70 -4.75 8.29 -12.71
CA THR A 70 -4.39 8.12 -14.12
C THR A 70 -5.33 8.89 -15.05
N GLY A 71 -6.63 8.93 -14.75
CA GLY A 71 -7.62 9.70 -15.51
C GLY A 71 -7.52 11.20 -15.30
N ASN A 72 -6.94 11.65 -14.18
CA ASN A 72 -6.74 13.07 -13.88
C ASN A 72 -5.32 13.54 -14.22
N LYS A 73 -4.73 13.01 -15.29
CA LYS A 73 -3.64 13.69 -16.01
C LYS A 73 -4.21 14.96 -16.66
N LYS A 74 -4.38 16.02 -15.86
CA LYS A 74 -4.31 17.38 -16.38
C LYS A 74 -2.93 17.50 -16.99
N LEU A 75 -2.87 17.46 -18.32
CA LEU A 75 -1.74 17.94 -19.10
C LEU A 75 -1.36 19.32 -18.53
N LYS A 76 -0.20 19.41 -17.89
CA LYS A 76 0.44 20.68 -17.58
C LYS A 76 1.92 20.55 -17.91
#